data_AF-A0A954V3K7-F1
#
_entry.id   AF-A0A954V3K7-F1
#
_cell.length_a   1.000
_cell.length_b   1.000
_cell.length_c   1.000
_cell.angle_alpha   90.00
_cell.angle_beta   90.00
_cell.angle_gamma   90.00
#
_symmetry.space_group_name_H-M   'P 1'
#
loop_
_entity.id
_entity.type
_entity.pdbx_description
1 polymer ?
#
loop_
_entity_poly.entity_id
_entity_poly.type
_entity_poly.pdbx_seq_one_letter_code
_entity_poly.pdbx_strand_id
1 'polypeptide(L)'
;MELDVLKSLRCSLTLHFAVIAWLTATLVATGSGSYFLPVLIFCVSITAYIFVDRLEWFELGRIGSYVGMLAATAFSVGSYLYSAFSIQSESGQLAAIAGLLVYPEAVLFLQRKSLRVYEQLAVFLLLEMIVAALVNDNILFGVLLAPIMLM
;
A
#
# COMPACT_ATOMS: atom_id res chain seq x y z
N MET A 1 5.32 18.02 -26.22
CA MET A 1 5.02 19.09 -25.26
C MET A 1 3.86 18.71 -24.33
N GLU A 2 2.62 18.51 -24.79
CA GLU A 2 1.53 18.06 -23.89
C GLU A 2 1.75 16.65 -23.30
N LEU A 3 2.29 15.72 -24.11
CA LEU A 3 2.59 14.34 -23.66
C LEU A 3 3.68 14.29 -22.57
N ASP A 4 4.68 15.17 -22.65
CA ASP A 4 5.77 15.25 -21.66
C ASP A 4 5.27 15.81 -20.32
N VAL A 5 4.38 16.80 -20.37
CA VAL A 5 3.74 17.37 -19.18
C VAL A 5 2.86 16.32 -18.50
N LEU A 6 2.03 15.59 -19.26
CA LEU A 6 1.20 14.50 -18.73
C LEU A 6 2.04 13.39 -18.09
N LYS A 7 3.20 13.06 -18.67
CA LYS A 7 4.13 12.07 -18.10
C LYS A 7 4.75 12.57 -16.79
N SER A 8 5.16 13.83 -16.71
CA SER A 8 5.71 14.41 -15.47
C SER A 8 4.66 14.50 -14.35
N LEU A 9 3.40 14.83 -14.68
CA LEU A 9 2.31 14.91 -13.71
C LEU A 9 1.97 13.53 -13.14
N ARG A 10 1.94 12.50 -13.98
CA ARG A 10 1.74 11.12 -13.53
C ARG A 10 2.85 10.66 -12.58
N CYS A 11 4.10 10.97 -12.92
CA CYS A 11 5.25 10.63 -12.10
C CYS A 11 5.22 11.33 -10.73
N SER A 12 4.87 12.62 -10.71
CA SER A 12 4.67 13.38 -9.48
C SER A 12 3.56 12.76 -8.62
N LEU A 13 2.40 12.43 -9.22
CA LEU A 13 1.31 11.78 -8.49
C LEU A 13 1.75 10.44 -7.88
N THR A 14 2.44 9.59 -8.64
CA THR A 14 2.97 8.33 -8.12
C THR A 14 3.83 8.55 -6.88
N LEU A 15 4.70 9.55 -6.89
CA LEU A 15 5.58 9.83 -5.77
C LEU A 15 4.83 10.28 -4.53
N HIS A 16 3.81 11.14 -4.67
CA HIS A 16 2.98 11.54 -3.52
C HIS A 16 2.26 10.33 -2.94
N PHE A 17 1.62 9.52 -3.79
CA PHE A 17 0.95 8.29 -3.36
C PHE A 17 1.92 7.28 -2.73
N ALA A 18 3.13 7.15 -3.25
CA ALA A 18 4.18 6.30 -2.70
C ALA A 18 4.63 6.73 -1.31
N VAL A 19 4.80 8.04 -1.10
CA VAL A 19 5.18 8.60 0.20
C VAL A 19 4.05 8.40 1.20
N ILE A 20 2.80 8.66 0.79
CA ILE A 20 1.61 8.43 1.62
C ILE A 20 1.53 6.94 2.01
N ALA A 21 1.61 6.02 1.05
CA ALA A 21 1.61 4.58 1.28
C ALA A 21 2.68 4.13 2.28
N TRP A 22 3.88 4.66 2.13
CA TRP A 22 4.97 4.33 3.05
C TRP A 22 4.70 4.86 4.46
N LEU A 23 4.19 6.08 4.59
CA LEU A 23 3.82 6.67 5.87
C LEU A 23 2.65 5.92 6.53
N THR A 24 1.61 5.56 5.78
CA THR A 24 0.46 4.79 6.28
C THR A 24 0.87 3.38 6.72
N ALA A 25 1.68 2.68 5.94
CA ALA A 25 2.20 1.37 6.35
C ALA A 25 3.09 1.45 7.59
N THR A 26 3.84 2.55 7.74
CA THR A 26 4.66 2.78 8.95
C THR A 26 3.77 3.06 10.16
N LEU A 27 2.68 3.80 9.97
CA LEU A 27 1.65 4.06 10.96
C LEU A 27 1.04 2.74 11.46
N VAL A 28 0.70 1.82 10.55
CA VAL A 28 0.20 0.49 10.96
C VAL A 28 1.28 -0.34 11.68
N ALA A 29 2.54 -0.27 11.25
CA ALA A 29 3.62 -1.00 11.91
C ALA A 29 3.81 -0.58 13.38
N THR A 30 3.59 0.70 13.70
CA THR A 30 3.67 1.18 15.09
C THR A 30 2.59 0.61 16.00
N GLY A 31 1.40 0.28 15.46
CA GLY A 31 0.33 -0.37 16.22
C GLY A 31 0.45 -1.89 16.28
N SER A 32 0.97 -2.52 15.22
CA SER A 32 1.09 -3.99 15.13
C SER A 32 2.41 -4.55 15.65
N GLY A 33 3.44 -3.71 15.80
CA GLY A 33 4.80 -4.11 16.19
C GLY A 33 5.60 -4.82 15.10
N SER A 34 5.04 -4.98 13.89
CA SER A 34 5.69 -5.63 12.75
C SER A 34 6.10 -4.63 11.68
N TYR A 35 7.40 -4.43 11.50
CA TYR A 35 7.97 -3.51 10.49
C TYR A 35 8.03 -4.11 9.08
N PHE A 36 7.55 -5.33 8.87
CA PHE A 36 7.65 -6.02 7.58
C PHE A 36 6.83 -5.33 6.48
N LEU A 37 5.60 -4.89 6.80
CA LEU A 37 4.68 -4.24 5.87
C LEU A 37 5.23 -2.93 5.27
N PRO A 38 5.69 -1.94 6.06
CA PRO A 38 6.25 -0.71 5.50
C PRO A 38 7.52 -0.92 4.68
N VAL A 39 8.37 -1.88 5.07
CA VAL A 39 9.56 -2.24 4.29
C VAL A 39 9.16 -2.81 2.93
N LEU A 40 8.12 -3.66 2.90
CA LEU A 40 7.60 -4.22 1.66
C LEU A 40 7.06 -3.12 0.74
N ILE A 41 6.22 -2.21 1.25
CA ILE A 41 5.70 -1.07 0.47
C ILE A 41 6.83 -0.18 -0.05
N PHE A 42 7.83 0.10 0.77
CA PHE A 42 8.97 0.92 0.34
C PHE A 42 9.72 0.26 -0.82
N CYS A 43 10.06 -1.02 -0.68
CA CYS A 43 10.74 -1.80 -1.73
C CYS A 43 9.89 -1.91 -3.00
N VAL A 44 8.60 -2.21 -2.87
CA VAL A 44 7.69 -2.34 -4.01
C VAL A 44 7.48 -1.00 -4.69
N SER A 45 7.33 0.09 -3.95
CA SER A 45 7.14 1.42 -4.50
C SER A 45 8.37 1.91 -5.27
N ILE A 46 9.58 1.66 -4.75
CA ILE A 46 10.84 1.91 -5.50
C ILE A 46 10.90 1.05 -6.76
N THR A 47 10.57 -0.24 -6.64
CA THR A 47 10.56 -1.16 -7.78
C THR A 47 9.55 -0.71 -8.83
N ALA A 48 8.35 -0.31 -8.43
CA ALA A 48 7.31 0.23 -9.30
C ALA A 48 7.75 1.53 -9.98
N TYR A 49 8.38 2.45 -9.23
CA TYR A 49 8.91 3.67 -9.80
C TYR A 49 9.98 3.38 -10.87
N ILE A 50 10.89 2.44 -10.61
CA ILE A 50 11.96 2.08 -11.55
C ILE A 50 11.42 1.31 -12.76
N PHE A 51 10.63 0.26 -12.55
CA PHE A 51 10.19 -0.65 -13.62
C PHE A 51 8.96 -0.16 -14.39
N VAL A 52 8.00 0.46 -13.71
CA VAL A 52 6.73 0.90 -14.32
C VAL A 52 6.84 2.33 -14.84
N ASP A 53 7.30 3.28 -14.01
CA ASP A 53 7.32 4.70 -14.39
C ASP A 53 8.57 5.11 -15.19
N ARG A 54 9.75 4.54 -14.89
CA ARG A 54 11.02 4.90 -15.55
C ARG A 54 11.33 4.07 -16.78
N LEU A 55 11.05 2.76 -16.76
CA LEU A 55 11.43 1.86 -17.86
C LEU A 55 10.29 1.52 -18.84
N GLU A 56 9.01 1.64 -18.47
CA GLU A 56 7.85 1.17 -19.29
C GLU A 56 8.01 -0.27 -19.86
N TRP A 57 8.96 -1.07 -19.33
CA TRP A 57 9.31 -2.39 -19.88
C TRP A 57 8.37 -3.50 -19.43
N PHE A 58 7.72 -3.32 -18.28
CA PHE A 58 6.79 -4.27 -17.70
C PHE A 58 5.52 -3.54 -17.26
N GLU A 59 4.59 -3.35 -18.19
CA GLU A 59 3.22 -3.04 -17.81
C GLU A 59 2.54 -4.35 -17.42
N LEU A 60 2.22 -4.53 -16.14
CA LEU A 60 1.40 -5.65 -15.70
C LEU A 60 0.04 -5.52 -16.41
N GLY A 61 -0.19 -6.38 -17.42
CA GLY A 61 -1.39 -6.34 -18.23
C GLY A 61 -2.64 -6.44 -17.36
N ARG A 62 -3.77 -5.92 -17.86
CA ARG A 62 -5.03 -5.80 -17.09
C ARG A 62 -5.45 -7.11 -16.41
N ILE A 63 -5.21 -8.24 -17.07
CA ILE A 63 -5.51 -9.58 -16.54
C ILE A 63 -4.52 -9.98 -15.44
N GLY A 64 -3.23 -9.72 -15.66
CA GLY A 64 -2.17 -10.04 -14.70
C GLY A 64 -2.31 -9.29 -13.39
N SER A 65 -2.77 -8.03 -13.42
CA SER A 65 -3.00 -7.26 -12.20
C SER A 65 -4.19 -7.74 -11.39
N TYR A 66 -5.31 -8.11 -12.04
CA TYR A 66 -6.45 -8.69 -11.32
C TYR A 66 -6.10 -10.04 -10.70
N VAL A 67 -5.35 -10.89 -11.42
CA VAL A 67 -4.86 -12.16 -10.87
C VAL A 67 -3.87 -11.92 -9.73
N GLY A 68 -2.97 -10.94 -9.87
CA GLY A 68 -2.02 -10.56 -8.83
C GLY A 68 -2.73 -10.05 -7.56
N MET A 69 -3.73 -9.20 -7.70
CA MET A 69 -4.53 -8.72 -6.57
C MET A 69 -5.27 -9.88 -5.89
N LEU A 70 -5.88 -10.78 -6.67
CA LEU A 70 -6.59 -11.93 -6.13
C LEU A 70 -5.63 -12.88 -5.38
N ALA A 71 -4.45 -13.14 -5.94
CA ALA A 71 -3.41 -13.93 -5.29
C ALA A 71 -2.88 -13.26 -4.01
N ALA A 72 -2.63 -11.94 -4.04
CA ALA A 72 -2.19 -11.15 -2.90
C ALA A 72 -3.24 -11.19 -1.76
N THR A 73 -4.50 -10.97 -2.09
CA THR A 73 -5.61 -11.06 -1.13
C THR A 73 -5.75 -12.47 -0.59
N ALA A 74 -5.71 -13.50 -1.45
CA ALA A 74 -5.82 -14.90 -1.02
C ALA A 74 -4.67 -15.30 -0.09
N PHE A 75 -3.44 -14.89 -0.40
CA PHE A 75 -2.28 -15.10 0.45
C PHE A 75 -2.46 -14.42 1.82
N SER A 76 -2.88 -13.16 1.82
CA SER A 76 -3.09 -12.41 3.06
C SER A 76 -4.23 -12.99 3.91
N VAL A 77 -5.34 -13.40 3.31
CA VAL A 77 -6.45 -14.10 4.00
C VAL A 77 -5.97 -15.44 4.56
N GLY A 78 -5.16 -16.19 3.81
CA GLY A 78 -4.54 -17.42 4.30
C GLY A 78 -3.66 -17.18 5.53
N SER A 79 -2.84 -16.14 5.50
CA SER A 79 -2.00 -15.75 6.64
C SER A 79 -2.82 -15.28 7.86
N TYR A 80 -3.93 -14.58 7.61
CA TYR A 80 -4.89 -14.17 8.63
C TYR A 80 -5.60 -15.38 9.27
N LEU A 81 -6.10 -16.33 8.47
CA LEU A 81 -6.76 -17.53 9.00
C LEU A 81 -5.78 -18.39 9.80
N TYR A 82 -4.54 -18.53 9.32
CA TYR A 82 -3.50 -19.27 10.04
C TYR A 82 -3.17 -18.62 11.38
N SER A 83 -2.98 -17.30 11.42
CA SER A 83 -2.73 -16.58 12.68
C SER A 83 -3.92 -16.62 13.63
N ALA A 84 -5.14 -16.45 13.13
CA ALA A 84 -6.37 -16.55 13.92
C ALA A 84 -6.58 -17.93 14.56
N PHE A 85 -6.13 -19.01 13.91
CA PHE A 85 -6.29 -20.38 14.42
C PHE A 85 -5.14 -20.86 15.31
N SER A 86 -3.94 -20.29 15.18
CA SER A 86 -2.72 -20.77 15.86
C SER A 86 -2.19 -19.87 16.98
N ILE A 87 -2.37 -18.55 16.90
CA ILE A 87 -1.81 -17.58 17.85
C ILE A 87 -2.85 -16.48 18.12
N GLN A 88 -3.63 -16.66 19.18
CA GLN A 88 -4.68 -15.71 19.58
C GLN A 88 -4.05 -14.48 20.24
N SER A 89 -3.53 -13.57 19.43
CA SER A 89 -3.05 -12.26 19.85
C SER A 89 -3.80 -11.18 19.08
N GLU A 90 -4.46 -10.26 19.80
CA GLU A 90 -5.28 -9.19 19.21
C GLU A 90 -4.44 -8.28 18.29
N SER A 91 -3.17 -8.04 18.65
CA SER A 91 -2.21 -7.30 17.83
C SER A 91 -1.85 -8.01 16.52
N GLY A 92 -1.72 -9.35 16.54
CA GLY A 92 -1.42 -10.15 15.36
C GLY A 92 -2.57 -10.18 14.35
N GLN A 93 -3.81 -10.16 14.83
CA GLN A 93 -5.00 -10.15 13.99
C GLN A 93 -5.14 -8.81 13.23
N LEU A 94 -4.88 -7.69 13.92
CA LEU A 94 -4.90 -6.36 13.33
C LEU A 94 -3.76 -6.16 12.31
N ALA A 95 -2.57 -6.70 12.59
CA ALA A 95 -1.45 -6.72 11.64
C ALA A 95 -1.80 -7.48 10.35
N ALA A 96 -2.50 -8.60 10.46
CA ALA A 96 -2.93 -9.40 9.33
C ALA A 96 -4.03 -8.69 8.50
N ILE A 97 -4.91 -7.90 9.14
CA ILE A 97 -5.87 -7.04 8.44
C ILE A 97 -5.15 -5.95 7.64
N ALA A 98 -4.12 -5.33 8.20
CA ALA A 98 -3.31 -4.37 7.46
C ALA A 98 -2.63 -4.98 6.23
N GLY A 99 -2.17 -6.23 6.35
CA GLY A 99 -1.69 -7.02 5.20
C GLY A 99 -2.71 -7.09 4.06
N LEU A 100 -4.01 -7.23 4.38
CA LEU A 100 -5.07 -7.30 3.35
C LEU A 100 -5.20 -6.02 2.52
N LEU A 101 -4.69 -4.89 3.02
CA LEU A 101 -4.69 -3.60 2.35
C LEU A 101 -3.36 -3.37 1.61
N VAL A 102 -2.25 -3.63 2.30
CA VAL A 102 -0.88 -3.43 1.80
C VAL A 102 -0.53 -4.34 0.62
N TYR A 103 -0.89 -5.63 0.67
CA TYR A 103 -0.51 -6.56 -0.41
C TYR A 103 -1.21 -6.24 -1.74
N PRO A 104 -2.54 -6.00 -1.79
CA PRO A 104 -3.20 -5.57 -3.04
C PRO A 104 -2.72 -4.20 -3.51
N GLU A 105 -2.42 -3.28 -2.59
CA GLU A 105 -1.88 -1.97 -2.92
C GLU A 105 -0.51 -2.07 -3.61
N ALA A 106 0.37 -2.93 -3.11
CA ALA A 106 1.66 -3.25 -3.73
C ALA A 106 1.48 -3.74 -5.18
N VAL A 107 0.46 -4.55 -5.46
CA VAL A 107 0.14 -4.98 -6.83
C VAL A 107 -0.41 -3.84 -7.68
N LEU A 108 -1.24 -2.97 -7.11
CA LEU A 108 -1.78 -1.79 -7.82
C LEU A 108 -0.68 -0.81 -8.20
N PHE A 109 0.36 -0.65 -7.38
CA PHE A 109 1.55 0.14 -7.73
C PHE A 109 2.28 -0.40 -8.96
N LEU A 110 2.28 -1.73 -9.15
CA LEU A 110 2.90 -2.40 -10.29
C LEU A 110 2.01 -2.43 -11.55
N GLN A 111 0.74 -2.06 -11.43
CA GLN A 111 -0.19 -2.03 -12.56
C GLN A 111 0.01 -0.78 -13.43
N ARG A 112 -0.32 -0.90 -14.73
CA ARG A 112 -0.42 0.26 -15.62
C ARG A 112 -1.33 1.35 -15.03
N LYS A 113 -0.72 2.49 -14.71
CA LYS A 113 -1.39 3.63 -14.08
C LYS A 113 -2.45 4.22 -15.02
N SER A 114 -3.70 3.96 -14.69
CA SER A 114 -4.89 4.61 -15.26
C SER A 114 -5.61 5.36 -14.16
N LEU A 115 -6.53 6.26 -14.54
CA LEU A 115 -7.29 7.06 -13.57
C LEU A 115 -8.01 6.18 -12.52
N ARG A 116 -8.59 5.05 -12.96
CA ARG A 116 -9.24 4.07 -12.06
C ARG A 116 -8.28 3.42 -11.05
N VAL A 117 -7.02 3.20 -11.43
CA VAL A 117 -6.02 2.60 -10.54
C VAL A 117 -5.65 3.57 -9.44
N TYR A 118 -5.55 4.87 -9.75
CA TYR A 118 -5.33 5.91 -8.74
C TYR A 118 -6.51 6.02 -7.76
N GLU A 119 -7.75 5.96 -8.26
CA GLU A 119 -8.93 5.95 -7.40
C GLU A 119 -8.94 4.73 -6.46
N GLN A 120 -8.60 3.54 -6.98
CA GLN A 120 -8.48 2.34 -6.16
C GLN A 120 -7.38 2.47 -5.11
N LEU A 121 -6.20 2.96 -5.50
CA LEU A 121 -5.09 3.19 -4.59
C LEU A 121 -5.47 4.17 -3.46
N ALA A 122 -6.17 5.25 -3.79
CA ALA A 122 -6.68 6.21 -2.81
C ALA A 122 -7.65 5.58 -1.81
N VAL A 123 -8.55 4.70 -2.26
CA VAL A 123 -9.48 3.97 -1.37
C VAL A 123 -8.71 3.00 -0.45
N PHE A 124 -7.72 2.28 -0.98
CA PHE A 124 -6.88 1.38 -0.17
C PHE A 124 -6.11 2.13 0.90
N LEU A 125 -5.45 3.25 0.55
CA LEU A 125 -4.74 4.10 1.49
C LEU A 125 -5.65 4.70 2.56
N LEU A 126 -6.85 5.11 2.18
CA LEU A 126 -7.83 5.64 3.11
C LEU A 126 -8.28 4.56 4.11
N LEU A 127 -8.54 3.34 3.63
CA LEU A 127 -8.86 2.20 4.49
C LEU A 127 -7.68 1.80 5.37
N GLU A 128 -6.44 1.82 4.85
CA GLU A 128 -5.23 1.55 5.63
C GLU A 128 -5.05 2.56 6.75
N MET A 129 -5.28 3.86 6.50
CA MET A 129 -5.28 4.88 7.56
C MET A 129 -6.33 4.63 8.63
N ILE A 130 -7.55 4.24 8.24
CA ILE A 130 -8.61 3.90 9.20
C ILE A 130 -8.18 2.72 10.05
N VAL A 131 -7.62 1.68 9.45
CA VAL A 131 -7.09 0.52 10.19
C VAL A 131 -5.98 0.98 11.12
N ALA A 132 -4.99 1.75 10.64
CA ALA A 132 -3.92 2.26 11.47
C ALA A 132 -4.45 3.03 12.71
N ALA A 133 -5.49 3.85 12.53
CA ALA A 133 -6.14 4.59 13.61
C ALA A 133 -6.82 3.67 14.64
N LEU A 134 -7.37 2.53 14.20
CA LEU A 134 -7.96 1.53 15.09
C LEU A 134 -6.91 0.73 15.87
N VAL A 135 -5.69 0.59 15.33
CA VAL A 135 -4.64 -0.22 15.97
C VAL A 135 -3.79 0.60 16.94
N ASN A 136 -3.67 1.92 16.73
CA ASN A 136 -2.73 2.74 17.48
C ASN A 136 -3.42 3.92 18.20
N ASP A 137 -3.55 3.81 19.52
CA ASP A 137 -4.06 4.87 20.40
C ASP A 137 -2.97 5.83 20.92
N ASN A 138 -1.73 5.70 20.43
CA ASN A 138 -0.59 6.48 20.93
C ASN A 138 -0.48 7.87 20.26
N ILE A 139 -0.02 8.88 20.99
CA ILE A 139 0.19 10.25 20.48
C ILE A 139 1.13 10.28 19.25
N LEU A 140 2.05 9.31 19.18
CA LEU A 140 2.97 9.11 18.06
C LEU A 140 2.24 8.87 16.72
N PHE A 141 1.05 8.25 16.76
CA PHE A 141 0.15 8.12 15.62
C PHE A 141 -0.25 9.49 15.06
N GLY A 142 -0.69 10.40 15.94
CA GLY A 142 -1.11 11.75 15.56
C GLY A 142 0.01 12.59 14.96
N VAL A 143 1.25 12.42 15.44
CA VAL A 143 2.43 13.11 14.88
C VAL A 143 2.77 12.58 13.49
N LEU A 144 2.68 11.26 13.26
CA LEU A 144 2.93 10.67 11.94
C LEU A 144 1.81 10.94 10.92
N LEU A 145 0.59 11.22 11.41
CA LEU A 145 -0.56 11.58 10.57
C LEU A 145 -0.48 13.03 10.06
N ALA A 146 0.16 13.94 10.81
CA ALA A 146 0.35 15.33 10.42
C ALA A 146 1.00 15.53 9.03
N PRO A 147 2.12 14.86 8.67
CA PRO A 147 2.69 14.98 7.32
C PRO A 147 1.79 14.41 6.23
N ILE A 148 0.98 13.39 6.53
CA ILE A 148 0.02 12.82 5.57
C ILE A 148 -1.08 13.83 5.25
N MET A 149 -1.57 14.58 6.24
CA MET A 149 -2.60 15.62 6.06
C MET A 149 -2.11 16.86 5.29
N LEU A 150 -0.80 17.09 5.24
CA LEU A 150 -0.20 18.29 4.64
C LEU A 150 0.13 18.09 3.15
N MET A 151 0.11 16.85 2.66
CA MET A 151 0.34 16.49 1.25
C MET A 151 -0.98 16.31 0.49
#